data_AF-A0A116M8Z9-F1
#
_entry.id   AF-A0A116M8Z9-F1
#
_cell.length_a   1.000
_cell.length_b   1.000
_cell.length_c   1.000
_cell.angle_alpha   90.00
_cell.angle_beta   90.00
_cell.angle_gamma   90.00
#
_symmetry.space_group_name_H-M   'P 1'
#
loop_
_entity.id
_entity.type
_entity.pdbx_description
1 polymer ?
#
loop_
_entity_poly.entity_id
_entity_poly.type
_entity_poly.pdbx_seq_one_letter_code
_entity_poly.pdbx_strand_id
1 'polypeptide(L)'
;MHLVTTNNKILMLLSMVIIVSLICSWYSSLKIWVRKVGLLYKEIRARKYFFVTDNGYRTDLKKRRELGENIYKITNFGFFVIVSMLIIISTFFGKIISVPIYMLVIIFLWIAMIGIILQARNYLTSLYYYLIPILPLLFYIDLLGSFEIIALILFFLLISVIYLIFVLIIPIHFLRKINNTTLIFGVLLSIVIPILFDVINGYFSENFLSRIDSLVYSEFINSIENQQVLNFIIDNPDLNNFLKVIFHTMGRVSLIEQKEFLSQISFLWLSSYAIGSLIINTKLKVGSLVAEDLYSKIQDIRNSEEIEYEVVRDCIYFGGERFQELIFYDKSLKWKIREEEKELQFYQETNKAIRFAQCMRTKIIKLLKRLIYKEIH
;
A
#
# COMPACT_ATOMS: atom_id res chain seq x y z
N MET A 1 -20.98 -2.54 -28.96
CA MET A 1 -21.31 -3.59 -27.97
C MET A 1 -22.57 -4.34 -28.44
N HIS A 2 -22.52 -4.93 -29.64
CA HIS A 2 -23.62 -5.68 -30.26
C HIS A 2 -23.10 -7.09 -30.55
N LEU A 3 -23.06 -7.95 -29.53
CA LEU A 3 -22.75 -9.37 -29.72
C LEU A 3 -23.13 -10.23 -28.50
N VAL A 4 -24.27 -9.97 -27.86
CA VAL A 4 -24.89 -10.93 -26.92
C VAL A 4 -26.42 -10.79 -26.96
N THR A 5 -27.03 -11.01 -28.12
CA THR A 5 -28.49 -11.19 -28.22
C THR A 5 -28.80 -12.29 -29.22
N THR A 6 -28.28 -13.49 -28.98
CA THR A 6 -28.88 -14.71 -29.51
C THR A 6 -29.57 -15.43 -28.37
N ASN A 7 -30.86 -15.62 -28.55
CA ASN A 7 -31.84 -16.19 -27.63
C ASN A 7 -31.63 -17.71 -27.44
N ASN A 8 -30.39 -18.15 -27.22
CA ASN A 8 -30.04 -19.55 -27.04
C ASN A 8 -30.21 -19.94 -25.58
N LYS A 9 -31.47 -20.17 -25.19
CA LYS A 9 -31.84 -20.73 -23.87
C LYS A 9 -31.03 -21.99 -23.52
N ILE A 10 -30.64 -22.78 -24.53
CA ILE A 10 -29.79 -23.97 -24.39
C ILE A 10 -28.37 -23.59 -23.94
N LEU A 11 -27.74 -22.58 -24.56
CA LEU A 11 -26.39 -22.12 -24.18
C LEU A 11 -26.39 -21.56 -22.75
N MET A 12 -27.47 -20.86 -22.39
CA MET A 12 -27.68 -20.31 -21.05
C MET A 12 -27.87 -21.42 -20.00
N LEU A 13 -28.59 -22.49 -20.33
CA LEU A 13 -28.79 -23.62 -19.44
C LEU A 13 -27.50 -24.45 -19.30
N LEU A 14 -26.75 -24.65 -20.39
CA LEU A 14 -25.43 -25.27 -20.36
C LEU A 14 -24.43 -24.48 -19.51
N SER A 15 -24.38 -23.15 -19.66
CA SER A 15 -23.48 -22.32 -18.84
C SER A 15 -23.83 -22.38 -17.36
N MET A 16 -25.12 -22.43 -17.00
CA MET A 16 -25.57 -22.64 -15.62
C MET A 16 -25.13 -24.00 -15.07
N VAL A 17 -25.33 -25.09 -15.82
CA VAL A 17 -24.91 -26.43 -15.39
C VAL A 17 -23.39 -26.48 -15.17
N ILE A 18 -22.61 -25.86 -16.05
CA ILE A 18 -21.14 -25.76 -15.90
C ILE A 18 -20.77 -24.97 -14.64
N ILE A 19 -21.38 -23.80 -14.42
CA ILE A 19 -21.08 -22.95 -13.25
C ILE A 19 -21.45 -23.66 -11.95
N VAL A 20 -22.64 -24.24 -11.86
CA VAL A 20 -23.08 -24.96 -10.65
C VAL A 20 -22.18 -26.17 -10.37
N SER A 21 -21.82 -26.92 -11.42
CA SER A 21 -20.90 -28.07 -11.28
C SER A 21 -19.51 -27.65 -10.79
N LEU A 22 -18.98 -26.51 -11.29
CA LEU A 22 -17.72 -25.94 -10.81
C LEU A 22 -17.82 -25.51 -9.35
N ILE A 23 -18.91 -24.84 -8.94
CA ILE A 23 -19.14 -24.42 -7.56
C ILE A 23 -19.20 -25.64 -6.62
N CYS A 24 -19.92 -26.69 -7.01
CA CYS A 24 -20.04 -27.92 -6.22
C CYS A 24 -18.71 -28.67 -6.10
N SER A 25 -17.95 -28.81 -7.20
CA SER A 25 -16.62 -29.43 -7.16
C SER A 25 -15.69 -28.68 -6.20
N TRP A 26 -15.74 -27.35 -6.24
CA TRP A 26 -14.82 -26.49 -5.50
C TRP A 26 -15.23 -26.22 -4.05
N TYR A 27 -16.48 -26.47 -3.66
CA TYR A 27 -16.93 -26.39 -2.26
C TYR A 27 -16.03 -27.20 -1.31
N SER A 28 -15.66 -28.42 -1.73
CA SER A 28 -14.76 -29.29 -0.98
C SER A 28 -13.38 -28.64 -0.75
N SER A 29 -12.83 -27.99 -1.78
CA SER A 29 -11.54 -27.30 -1.74
C SER A 29 -11.58 -26.03 -0.89
N LEU A 30 -12.67 -25.26 -0.99
CA LEU A 30 -12.91 -24.06 -0.17
C LEU A 30 -12.86 -24.36 1.33
N LYS A 31 -13.56 -25.42 1.76
CA LYS A 31 -13.60 -25.83 3.17
C LYS A 31 -12.19 -26.15 3.70
N ILE A 32 -11.39 -26.82 2.88
CA ILE A 32 -9.99 -27.14 3.21
C ILE A 32 -9.16 -25.86 3.30
N TRP A 33 -9.31 -24.92 2.36
CA TRP A 33 -8.57 -23.66 2.36
C TRP A 33 -8.90 -22.79 3.57
N VAL A 34 -10.18 -22.64 3.92
CA VAL A 34 -10.61 -21.86 5.09
C VAL A 34 -10.04 -22.46 6.39
N ARG A 35 -10.08 -23.79 6.54
CA ARG A 35 -9.49 -24.46 7.71
C ARG A 35 -7.97 -24.25 7.77
N LYS A 36 -7.27 -24.38 6.64
CA LYS A 36 -5.82 -24.12 6.54
C LYS A 36 -5.48 -22.67 6.92
N VAL A 37 -6.26 -21.69 6.45
CA VAL A 37 -6.08 -20.28 6.81
C VAL A 37 -6.22 -20.06 8.32
N GLY A 38 -7.26 -20.63 8.94
CA GLY A 38 -7.47 -20.51 10.38
C GLY A 38 -6.33 -21.10 11.21
N LEU A 39 -5.85 -22.29 10.84
CA LEU A 39 -4.72 -22.94 11.52
C LEU A 39 -3.41 -22.14 11.34
N LEU A 40 -3.06 -21.80 10.10
CA LEU A 40 -1.86 -21.00 9.80
C LEU A 40 -1.89 -19.66 10.51
N TYR A 41 -3.04 -18.99 10.56
CA TYR A 41 -3.19 -17.72 11.28
C TYR A 41 -2.90 -17.87 12.78
N LYS A 42 -3.42 -18.93 13.42
CA LYS A 42 -3.17 -19.22 14.84
C LYS A 42 -1.69 -19.49 15.10
N GLU A 43 -1.04 -20.29 14.26
CA GLU A 43 0.38 -20.62 14.38
C GLU A 43 1.29 -19.41 14.17
N ILE A 44 0.98 -18.56 13.19
CA ILE A 44 1.70 -17.31 12.93
C ILE A 44 1.52 -16.33 14.09
N ARG A 45 0.32 -16.25 14.68
CA ARG A 45 0.05 -15.39 15.85
C ARG A 45 0.80 -15.89 17.09
N ALA A 46 0.94 -17.21 17.23
CA ALA A 46 1.76 -17.85 18.25
C ALA A 46 3.27 -17.87 17.91
N ARG A 47 3.68 -17.24 16.80
CA ARG A 47 5.09 -17.06 16.39
C ARG A 47 5.87 -18.38 16.22
N LYS A 48 5.18 -19.49 15.95
CA LYS A 48 5.80 -20.83 15.81
C LYS A 48 6.87 -20.92 14.70
N TYR A 49 6.79 -20.06 13.70
CA TYR A 49 7.69 -20.05 12.54
C TYR A 49 8.78 -18.99 12.62
N PHE A 50 8.81 -18.21 13.69
CA PHE A 50 9.82 -17.17 13.91
C PHE A 50 11.04 -17.79 14.59
N PHE A 51 12.05 -18.14 13.81
CA PHE A 51 13.30 -18.70 14.33
C PHE A 51 14.35 -17.60 14.44
N VAL A 52 15.03 -17.55 15.58
CA VAL A 52 16.01 -16.51 15.91
C VAL A 52 17.26 -16.64 15.04
N THR A 53 17.65 -17.87 14.70
CA THR A 53 18.84 -18.14 13.86
C THR A 53 18.55 -18.13 12.36
N ASP A 54 17.28 -18.00 11.94
CA ASP A 54 16.91 -17.86 10.52
C ASP A 54 17.19 -16.44 10.02
N ASN A 55 18.21 -16.32 9.17
CA ASN A 55 18.69 -15.06 8.60
C ASN A 55 17.58 -14.30 7.83
N GLY A 56 17.05 -13.27 8.48
CA GLY A 56 15.98 -12.43 7.92
C GLY A 56 14.59 -13.06 8.03
N TYR A 57 14.41 -14.04 8.93
CA TYR A 57 13.13 -14.64 9.30
C TYR A 57 12.37 -15.22 8.08
N ARG A 58 13.08 -15.91 7.18
CA ARG A 58 12.56 -16.35 5.88
C ARG A 58 11.43 -17.35 6.01
N THR A 59 11.47 -18.19 7.03
CA THR A 59 10.50 -19.25 7.27
C THR A 59 9.16 -18.67 7.73
N ASP A 60 9.17 -17.74 8.69
CA ASP A 60 8.00 -16.94 9.09
C ASP A 60 7.42 -16.18 7.88
N LEU A 61 8.30 -15.56 7.07
CA LEU A 61 7.90 -14.82 5.88
C LEU A 61 7.20 -15.71 4.85
N LYS A 62 7.74 -16.90 4.55
CA LYS A 62 7.11 -17.88 3.66
C LYS A 62 5.72 -18.27 4.16
N LYS A 63 5.57 -18.54 5.45
CA LYS A 63 4.28 -18.94 6.05
C LYS A 63 3.25 -17.82 6.01
N ARG A 64 3.68 -16.57 6.21
CA ARG A 64 2.81 -15.39 6.02
C ARG A 64 2.42 -15.16 4.57
N ARG A 65 3.29 -15.47 3.60
CA ARG A 65 2.96 -15.45 2.17
C ARG A 65 1.96 -16.54 1.80
N GLU A 66 2.15 -17.76 2.32
CA GLU A 66 1.22 -18.88 2.15
C GLU A 66 -0.17 -18.53 2.70
N LEU A 67 -0.23 -17.89 3.88
CA LEU A 67 -1.47 -17.37 4.44
C LEU A 67 -2.13 -16.34 3.49
N GLY A 68 -1.36 -15.38 2.99
CA GLY A 68 -1.86 -14.36 2.07
C GLY A 68 -2.37 -14.94 0.74
N GLU A 69 -1.66 -15.91 0.18
CA GLU A 69 -2.07 -16.63 -1.04
C GLU A 69 -3.38 -17.40 -0.83
N ASN A 70 -3.54 -18.05 0.31
CA ASN A 70 -4.79 -18.76 0.63
C ASN A 70 -5.95 -17.77 0.84
N ILE A 71 -5.73 -16.61 1.48
CA ILE A 71 -6.74 -15.55 1.59
C ILE A 71 -7.13 -15.01 0.21
N TYR A 72 -6.16 -14.76 -0.67
CA TYR A 72 -6.41 -14.34 -2.05
C TYR A 72 -7.26 -15.37 -2.81
N LYS A 73 -6.91 -16.65 -2.72
CA LYS A 73 -7.69 -17.73 -3.35
C LYS A 73 -9.13 -17.72 -2.86
N ILE A 74 -9.36 -17.59 -1.55
CA ILE A 74 -10.71 -17.57 -0.96
C ILE A 74 -11.49 -16.33 -1.40
N THR A 75 -10.88 -15.14 -1.34
CA THR A 75 -11.56 -13.87 -1.64
C THR A 75 -11.91 -13.73 -3.12
N ASN A 76 -10.97 -14.01 -4.03
CA ASN A 76 -11.23 -13.95 -5.47
C ASN A 76 -12.14 -15.08 -5.94
N PHE A 77 -12.03 -16.26 -5.33
CA PHE A 77 -12.97 -17.33 -5.64
C PHE A 77 -14.38 -16.99 -5.16
N GLY A 78 -14.51 -16.50 -3.92
CA GLY A 78 -15.78 -16.01 -3.38
C GLY A 78 -16.42 -14.94 -4.25
N PHE A 79 -15.63 -13.98 -4.73
CA PHE A 79 -16.06 -12.98 -5.71
C PHE A 79 -16.65 -13.65 -6.97
N PHE A 80 -15.93 -14.59 -7.58
CA PHE A 80 -16.38 -15.29 -8.78
C PHE A 80 -17.71 -16.04 -8.56
N VAL A 81 -17.83 -16.77 -7.46
CA VAL A 81 -19.06 -17.51 -7.12
C VAL A 81 -20.25 -16.58 -6.95
N ILE A 82 -20.06 -15.47 -6.22
CA ILE A 82 -21.15 -14.55 -5.91
C ILE A 82 -21.61 -13.78 -7.15
N VAL A 83 -20.66 -13.30 -7.97
CA VAL A 83 -21.00 -12.67 -9.25
C VAL A 83 -21.73 -13.66 -10.16
N SER A 84 -21.27 -14.90 -10.23
CA SER A 84 -21.93 -15.95 -11.02
C SER A 84 -23.36 -16.23 -10.54
N MET A 85 -23.58 -16.31 -9.22
CA MET A 85 -24.91 -16.46 -8.64
C MET A 85 -25.81 -15.26 -8.92
N LEU A 86 -25.29 -14.03 -8.81
CA LEU A 86 -26.04 -12.81 -9.12
C LEU A 86 -26.47 -12.77 -10.60
N ILE A 87 -25.60 -13.21 -11.52
CA ILE A 87 -25.94 -13.34 -12.94
C ILE A 87 -27.05 -14.37 -13.13
N ILE A 88 -26.97 -15.55 -12.50
CA ILE A 88 -28.00 -16.59 -12.61
C ILE A 88 -29.35 -16.06 -12.12
N ILE A 89 -29.36 -15.45 -10.93
CA ILE A 89 -30.57 -14.90 -10.32
C ILE A 89 -31.18 -13.80 -11.19
N SER A 90 -30.37 -12.87 -11.71
CA SER A 90 -30.87 -11.78 -12.57
C SER A 90 -31.47 -12.29 -13.88
N THR A 91 -30.95 -13.41 -14.39
CA THR A 91 -31.44 -14.04 -15.61
C THR A 91 -32.79 -14.74 -15.39
N PHE A 92 -33.06 -15.29 -14.20
CA PHE A 92 -34.34 -15.94 -13.87
C PHE A 92 -35.43 -14.97 -13.41
N PHE A 93 -35.08 -13.98 -12.59
CA PHE A 93 -36.06 -13.11 -11.93
C PHE A 93 -36.20 -11.73 -12.61
N GLY A 94 -35.42 -11.44 -13.66
CA GLY A 94 -35.47 -10.15 -14.36
C GLY A 94 -35.20 -8.95 -13.44
N LYS A 95 -35.78 -7.79 -13.76
CA LYS A 95 -35.64 -6.52 -12.99
C LYS A 95 -36.22 -6.53 -11.57
N ILE A 96 -36.73 -7.66 -11.06
CA ILE A 96 -37.52 -7.73 -9.81
C ILE A 96 -36.68 -7.46 -8.54
N ILE A 97 -35.35 -7.58 -8.61
CA ILE A 97 -34.48 -7.31 -7.46
C ILE A 97 -34.09 -5.83 -7.49
N SER A 98 -34.75 -5.04 -6.63
CA SER A 98 -34.58 -3.60 -6.46
C SER A 98 -33.23 -3.19 -5.85
N VAL A 99 -32.43 -4.13 -5.35
CA VAL A 99 -31.03 -3.84 -5.04
C VAL A 99 -30.29 -3.71 -6.37
N PRO A 100 -29.68 -2.55 -6.65
CA PRO A 100 -28.82 -2.43 -7.82
C PRO A 100 -27.71 -3.47 -7.74
N ILE A 101 -27.81 -4.52 -8.55
CA ILE A 101 -26.82 -5.61 -8.63
C ILE A 101 -25.41 -5.05 -8.81
N TYR A 102 -25.28 -3.91 -9.48
CA TYR A 102 -24.03 -3.17 -9.64
C TYR A 102 -23.40 -2.76 -8.29
N MET A 103 -24.18 -2.35 -7.27
CA MET A 103 -23.65 -1.99 -5.94
C MET A 103 -23.06 -3.21 -5.22
N LEU A 104 -23.72 -4.37 -5.32
CA LEU A 104 -23.19 -5.61 -4.76
C LEU A 104 -21.89 -6.01 -5.46
N VAL A 105 -21.85 -5.94 -6.79
CA VAL A 105 -20.64 -6.21 -7.57
C VAL A 105 -19.49 -5.29 -7.15
N ILE A 106 -19.74 -3.98 -6.95
CA ILE A 106 -18.75 -3.03 -6.46
C ILE A 106 -18.21 -3.44 -5.08
N ILE A 107 -19.08 -3.80 -4.13
CA ILE A 107 -18.68 -4.24 -2.78
C ILE A 107 -17.80 -5.50 -2.87
N PHE A 108 -18.19 -6.49 -3.67
CA PHE A 108 -17.40 -7.72 -3.82
C PHE A 108 -16.07 -7.45 -4.53
N LEU A 109 -16.02 -6.50 -5.45
CA LEU A 109 -14.77 -6.08 -6.11
C LEU A 109 -13.81 -5.46 -5.10
N TRP A 110 -14.30 -4.64 -4.17
CA TRP A 110 -13.51 -4.14 -3.04
C TRP A 110 -12.95 -5.27 -2.16
N ILE A 111 -13.76 -6.30 -1.87
CA ILE A 111 -13.31 -7.48 -1.11
C ILE A 111 -12.18 -8.23 -1.85
N ALA A 112 -12.32 -8.43 -3.17
CA ALA A 112 -11.30 -9.04 -4.01
C ALA A 112 -10.00 -8.21 -4.03
N MET A 113 -10.12 -6.88 -4.17
CA MET A 113 -8.99 -5.96 -4.11
C MET A 113 -8.26 -6.02 -2.76
N ILE A 114 -8.99 -6.07 -1.65
CA ILE A 114 -8.41 -6.28 -0.31
C ILE A 114 -7.65 -7.61 -0.26
N GLY A 115 -8.19 -8.68 -0.85
CA GLY A 115 -7.52 -9.97 -0.96
C GLY A 115 -6.16 -9.90 -1.67
N ILE A 116 -6.10 -9.18 -2.79
CA ILE A 116 -4.85 -8.93 -3.56
C ILE A 116 -3.85 -8.15 -2.71
N ILE A 117 -4.28 -7.06 -2.08
CA ILE A 117 -3.43 -6.23 -1.21
C ILE A 117 -2.86 -7.08 -0.06
N LEU A 118 -3.71 -7.89 0.58
CA LEU A 118 -3.31 -8.76 1.68
C LEU A 118 -2.32 -9.85 1.26
N GLN A 119 -2.39 -10.37 0.04
CA GLN A 119 -1.41 -11.33 -0.48
C GLN A 119 -0.06 -10.67 -0.75
N ALA A 120 -0.09 -9.52 -1.43
CA ALA A 120 1.12 -8.85 -1.89
C ALA A 120 1.88 -8.12 -0.77
N ARG A 121 1.24 -7.86 0.38
CA ARG A 121 1.83 -7.16 1.54
C ARG A 121 3.20 -7.67 1.98
N ASN A 122 3.44 -8.98 1.93
CA ASN A 122 4.68 -9.61 2.43
C ASN A 122 5.77 -9.77 1.33
N TYR A 123 5.52 -9.26 0.12
CA TYR A 123 6.49 -9.27 -0.98
C TYR A 123 7.24 -7.93 -1.06
N LEU A 124 6.52 -6.80 -0.95
CA LEU A 124 7.06 -5.45 -1.10
C LEU A 124 6.60 -4.51 0.04
N THR A 125 6.78 -4.92 1.30
CA THR A 125 6.31 -4.19 2.50
C THR A 125 6.68 -2.71 2.52
N SER A 126 7.90 -2.36 2.13
CA SER A 126 8.35 -0.96 2.09
C SER A 126 7.62 -0.13 1.03
N LEU A 127 7.30 -0.73 -0.12
CA LEU A 127 6.59 -0.04 -1.21
C LEU A 127 5.15 0.31 -0.79
N TYR A 128 4.48 -0.58 -0.05
CA TYR A 128 3.16 -0.28 0.51
C TYR A 128 3.17 0.96 1.41
N TYR A 129 4.19 1.08 2.27
CA TYR A 129 4.33 2.26 3.13
C TYR A 129 4.39 3.58 2.33
N TYR A 130 5.07 3.56 1.17
CA TYR A 130 5.21 4.74 0.32
C TYR A 130 4.01 5.04 -0.58
N LEU A 131 3.19 4.03 -0.90
CA LEU A 131 1.99 4.23 -1.74
C LEU A 131 0.75 4.64 -0.96
N ILE A 132 0.72 4.44 0.37
CA ILE A 132 -0.42 4.78 1.23
C ILE A 132 -0.96 6.22 0.99
N PRO A 133 -0.12 7.27 0.86
CA PRO A 133 -0.60 8.64 0.72
C PRO A 133 -1.39 8.93 -0.55
N ILE A 134 -1.19 8.15 -1.61
CA ILE A 134 -1.82 8.39 -2.92
C ILE A 134 -3.34 8.32 -2.80
N LEU A 135 -3.87 7.35 -2.06
CA LEU A 135 -5.31 7.14 -1.97
C LEU A 135 -6.02 8.29 -1.23
N PRO A 136 -5.57 8.73 -0.04
CA PRO A 136 -6.11 9.95 0.59
C PRO A 136 -5.93 11.21 -0.24
N LEU A 137 -4.82 11.35 -0.99
CA LEU A 137 -4.62 12.50 -1.89
C LEU A 137 -5.70 12.56 -2.99
N LEU A 138 -6.07 11.42 -3.57
CA LEU A 138 -7.15 11.38 -4.58
C LEU A 138 -8.49 11.85 -3.98
N PHE A 139 -8.85 11.38 -2.79
CA PHE A 139 -10.06 11.84 -2.09
C PHE A 139 -9.99 13.33 -1.73
N TYR A 140 -8.82 13.83 -1.35
CA TYR A 140 -8.62 15.25 -1.05
C TYR A 140 -8.88 16.12 -2.28
N ILE A 141 -8.35 15.73 -3.45
CA ILE A 141 -8.55 16.43 -4.72
C ILE A 141 -10.04 16.52 -5.08
N ASP A 142 -10.81 15.44 -4.88
CA ASP A 142 -12.24 15.44 -5.15
C ASP A 142 -13.05 16.33 -4.19
N LEU A 143 -12.57 16.55 -2.96
CA LEU A 143 -13.26 17.31 -1.91
C LEU A 143 -12.95 18.82 -1.92
N LEU A 144 -11.83 19.22 -2.52
CA LEU A 144 -11.34 20.61 -2.57
C LEU A 144 -12.35 21.61 -3.12
N GLY A 145 -13.25 21.17 -4.01
CA GLY A 145 -14.26 22.06 -4.60
C GLY A 145 -15.37 22.53 -3.67
N SER A 146 -15.50 22.00 -2.45
CA SER A 146 -16.64 22.29 -1.56
C SER A 146 -16.26 22.79 -0.17
N PHE A 147 -15.20 22.25 0.47
CA PHE A 147 -14.79 22.64 1.83
C PHE A 147 -13.30 22.35 2.10
N GLU A 148 -12.41 23.32 1.85
CA GLU A 148 -10.94 23.12 1.97
C GLU A 148 -10.47 22.64 3.35
N ILE A 149 -10.92 23.29 4.44
CA ILE A 149 -10.51 22.94 5.82
C ILE A 149 -11.01 21.54 6.20
N ILE A 150 -12.25 21.21 5.83
CA ILE A 150 -12.85 19.89 6.11
C ILE A 150 -12.12 18.81 5.32
N ALA A 151 -11.80 19.08 4.05
CA ALA A 151 -11.01 18.17 3.21
C ALA A 151 -9.63 17.89 3.83
N LEU A 152 -8.97 18.91 4.38
CA LEU A 152 -7.67 18.77 5.07
C LEU A 152 -7.78 17.88 6.32
N ILE A 153 -8.81 18.10 7.15
CA ILE A 153 -9.04 17.30 8.36
C ILE A 153 -9.34 15.85 8.00
N LEU A 154 -10.20 15.62 7.01
CA LEU A 154 -10.55 14.28 6.52
C LEU A 154 -9.33 13.57 5.94
N PHE A 155 -8.46 14.29 5.21
CA PHE A 155 -7.20 13.75 4.72
C PHE A 155 -6.34 13.20 5.87
N PHE A 156 -6.10 14.01 6.91
CA PHE A 156 -5.26 13.61 8.05
C PHE A 156 -5.90 12.50 8.90
N LEU A 157 -7.23 12.44 8.97
CA LEU A 157 -7.93 11.36 9.63
C LEU A 157 -7.81 10.05 8.84
N LEU A 158 -8.08 10.09 7.53
CA LEU A 158 -8.03 8.94 6.65
C LEU A 158 -6.61 8.34 6.57
N ILE A 159 -5.59 9.18 6.42
CA ILE A 159 -4.20 8.72 6.37
C ILE A 159 -3.80 8.03 7.68
N SER A 160 -4.23 8.56 8.82
CA SER A 160 -3.96 7.98 10.14
C SER A 160 -4.62 6.61 10.29
N VAL A 161 -5.88 6.47 9.87
CA VAL A 161 -6.61 5.20 9.89
C VAL A 161 -5.92 4.16 8.99
N ILE A 162 -5.53 4.53 7.77
CA ILE A 162 -4.86 3.61 6.84
C ILE A 162 -3.51 3.17 7.41
N TYR A 163 -2.71 4.07 7.97
CA TYR A 163 -1.44 3.70 8.60
C TYR A 163 -1.63 2.85 9.86
N LEU A 164 -2.67 3.08 10.66
CA LEU A 164 -3.01 2.21 11.79
C LEU A 164 -3.33 0.78 11.32
N ILE A 165 -4.17 0.64 10.30
CA ILE A 165 -4.49 -0.66 9.69
C ILE A 165 -3.22 -1.33 9.15
N PHE A 166 -2.38 -0.59 8.42
CA PHE A 166 -1.12 -1.09 7.89
C PHE A 166 -0.21 -1.62 9.01
N VAL A 167 -0.02 -0.83 10.06
CA VAL A 167 0.82 -1.16 11.20
C VAL A 167 0.25 -2.36 11.96
N LEU A 168 -1.06 -2.56 12.06
CA LEU A 168 -1.66 -3.75 12.67
C LEU A 168 -1.41 -5.03 11.86
N ILE A 169 -1.49 -4.96 10.54
CA ILE A 169 -1.34 -6.12 9.65
C ILE A 169 0.12 -6.60 9.56
N ILE A 170 1.09 -5.66 9.61
CA ILE A 170 2.50 -5.97 9.40
C ILE A 170 3.21 -6.41 10.71
N PRO A 171 4.03 -7.48 10.68
CA PRO A 171 4.79 -7.93 11.85
C PRO A 171 5.85 -6.92 12.29
N ILE A 172 6.15 -6.89 13.59
CA ILE A 172 7.03 -5.89 14.21
C ILE A 172 8.43 -5.87 13.58
N HIS A 173 9.02 -7.03 13.28
CA HIS A 173 10.36 -7.09 12.70
C HIS A 173 10.44 -6.45 11.29
N PHE A 174 9.35 -6.46 10.50
CA PHE A 174 9.33 -5.71 9.23
C PHE A 174 9.12 -4.22 9.42
N LEU A 175 8.34 -3.82 10.43
CA LEU A 175 8.17 -2.41 10.76
C LEU A 175 9.51 -1.78 11.16
N ARG A 176 10.38 -2.50 11.88
CA ARG A 176 11.76 -2.05 12.14
C ARG A 176 12.55 -1.84 10.85
N LYS A 177 12.45 -2.78 9.91
CA LYS A 177 13.12 -2.64 8.60
C LYS A 177 12.62 -1.40 7.86
N ILE A 178 11.31 -1.16 7.85
CA ILE A 178 10.73 0.05 7.24
C ILE A 178 11.31 1.28 7.94
N ASN A 179 11.23 1.35 9.28
CA ASN A 179 11.71 2.48 10.06
C ASN A 179 13.20 2.80 9.84
N ASN A 180 14.05 1.78 9.68
CA ASN A 180 15.46 2.00 9.39
C ASN A 180 15.68 2.52 7.96
N THR A 181 14.80 2.16 7.02
CA THR A 181 14.87 2.64 5.62
C THR A 181 14.15 3.97 5.40
N THR A 182 13.17 4.34 6.23
CA THR A 182 12.40 5.58 6.08
C THR A 182 13.24 6.82 6.31
N LEU A 183 14.33 6.77 7.07
CA LEU A 183 15.27 7.89 7.15
C LEU A 183 15.88 8.21 5.78
N ILE A 184 16.48 7.21 5.12
CA ILE A 184 17.16 7.41 3.83
C ILE A 184 16.15 7.75 2.72
N PHE A 185 15.08 6.96 2.62
CA PHE A 185 14.06 7.18 1.60
C PHE A 185 13.20 8.41 1.88
N GLY A 186 13.01 8.80 3.14
CA GLY A 186 12.29 10.02 3.51
C GLY A 186 13.02 11.26 3.02
N VAL A 187 14.35 11.31 3.21
CA VAL A 187 15.19 12.38 2.65
C VAL A 187 15.11 12.39 1.12
N LEU A 188 15.26 11.23 0.47
CA LEU A 188 15.13 11.16 -1.00
C LEU A 188 13.76 11.62 -1.48
N LEU A 189 12.67 11.20 -0.81
CA LEU A 189 11.31 11.59 -1.18
C LEU A 189 11.05 13.08 -0.94
N SER A 190 11.61 13.67 0.11
CA SER A 190 11.52 15.13 0.34
C SER A 190 12.23 15.97 -0.73
N ILE A 191 13.16 15.36 -1.48
CA ILE A 191 13.82 16.02 -2.61
C ILE A 191 13.04 15.73 -3.90
N VAL A 192 12.72 14.45 -4.15
CA VAL A 192 12.09 14.00 -5.39
C VAL A 192 10.68 14.55 -5.54
N ILE A 193 9.87 14.58 -4.47
CA ILE A 193 8.46 15.01 -4.56
C ILE A 193 8.38 16.48 -4.98
N PRO A 194 9.02 17.46 -4.29
CA PRO A 194 8.99 18.85 -4.73
C PRO A 194 9.52 19.05 -6.15
N ILE A 195 10.66 18.43 -6.49
CA ILE A 195 11.24 18.54 -7.84
C ILE A 195 10.27 18.00 -8.90
N LEU A 196 9.63 16.86 -8.65
CA LEU A 196 8.67 16.27 -9.57
C LEU A 196 7.47 17.18 -9.78
N PHE A 197 6.94 17.78 -8.70
CA PHE A 197 5.84 18.74 -8.79
C PHE A 197 6.26 20.05 -9.46
N ASP A 198 7.47 20.54 -9.21
CA ASP A 198 8.02 21.74 -9.86
C ASP A 198 8.24 21.52 -11.36
N VAL A 199 8.74 20.34 -11.77
CA VAL A 199 8.91 19.98 -13.19
C VAL A 199 7.56 19.83 -13.88
N ILE A 200 6.59 19.17 -13.24
CA ILE A 200 5.22 19.08 -13.75
C ILE A 200 4.65 20.49 -13.94
N ASN A 201 4.83 21.37 -12.94
CA ASN A 201 4.34 22.73 -13.00
C ASN A 201 5.04 23.57 -14.10
N GLY A 202 6.36 23.46 -14.25
CA GLY A 202 7.09 24.12 -15.33
C GLY A 202 6.61 23.69 -16.71
N TYR A 203 6.45 22.38 -16.92
CA TYR A 203 5.94 21.84 -18.18
C TYR A 203 4.49 22.23 -18.45
N PHE A 204 3.63 22.24 -17.43
CA PHE A 204 2.25 22.71 -17.58
C PHE A 204 2.23 24.21 -17.87
N SER A 205 2.85 25.06 -17.04
CA SER A 205 2.76 26.52 -17.18
C SER A 205 3.23 27.07 -18.53
N GLU A 206 4.37 26.60 -19.07
CA GLU A 206 4.88 27.06 -20.37
C GLU A 206 4.01 26.63 -21.56
N ASN A 207 3.50 25.39 -21.54
CA ASN A 207 2.63 24.87 -22.60
C ASN A 207 1.19 25.38 -22.48
N PHE A 208 0.73 25.68 -21.26
CA PHE A 208 -0.62 26.13 -20.96
C PHE A 208 -0.77 27.63 -21.30
N LEU A 209 0.15 28.50 -20.89
CA LEU A 209 0.12 29.95 -21.23
C LEU A 209 0.16 30.18 -22.75
N SER A 210 1.10 29.53 -23.44
CA SER A 210 1.32 29.77 -24.88
C SER A 210 0.13 29.36 -25.76
N ARG A 211 -0.62 28.32 -25.35
CA ARG A 211 -1.77 27.82 -26.13
C ARG A 211 -3.10 28.41 -25.69
N ILE A 212 -3.34 28.59 -24.40
CA ILE A 212 -4.66 28.98 -23.90
C ILE A 212 -4.86 30.49 -23.97
N ASP A 213 -3.83 31.32 -23.78
CA ASP A 213 -4.00 32.78 -23.91
C ASP A 213 -4.43 33.17 -25.33
N SER A 214 -3.92 32.47 -26.35
CA SER A 214 -4.34 32.69 -27.74
C SER A 214 -5.72 32.11 -28.03
N LEU A 215 -6.04 30.91 -27.51
CA LEU A 215 -7.33 30.26 -27.70
C LEU A 215 -8.47 31.00 -26.98
N VAL A 216 -8.33 31.30 -25.69
CA VAL A 216 -9.34 32.01 -24.88
C VAL A 216 -9.55 33.43 -25.39
N TYR A 217 -8.48 34.12 -25.78
CA TYR A 217 -8.61 35.42 -26.43
C TYR A 217 -9.36 35.30 -27.77
N SER A 218 -9.05 34.30 -28.59
CA SER A 218 -9.75 34.08 -29.85
C SER A 218 -11.23 33.71 -29.65
N GLU A 219 -11.54 32.92 -28.62
CA GLU A 219 -12.90 32.51 -28.29
C GLU A 219 -13.71 33.68 -27.71
N PHE A 220 -13.09 34.52 -26.88
CA PHE A 220 -13.66 35.79 -26.44
C PHE A 220 -14.00 36.69 -27.62
N ILE A 221 -13.04 36.93 -28.52
CA ILE A 221 -13.25 37.74 -29.73
C ILE A 221 -14.37 37.16 -30.59
N ASN A 222 -14.43 35.84 -30.74
CA ASN A 222 -15.47 35.15 -31.50
C ASN A 222 -16.85 35.14 -30.80
N SER A 223 -16.90 35.29 -29.47
CA SER A 223 -18.14 35.36 -28.69
C SER A 223 -18.82 36.73 -28.73
N ILE A 224 -18.13 37.77 -29.26
CA ILE A 224 -18.71 39.10 -29.40
C ILE A 224 -19.68 39.10 -30.58
N GLU A 225 -20.98 38.95 -30.28
CA GLU A 225 -22.03 38.91 -31.31
C GLU A 225 -22.23 40.27 -32.02
N ASN A 226 -21.87 41.38 -31.35
CA ASN A 226 -22.03 42.73 -31.90
C ASN A 226 -20.82 43.14 -32.76
N GLN A 227 -21.03 43.16 -34.09
CA GLN A 227 -19.98 43.54 -35.06
C GLN A 227 -19.42 44.95 -34.87
N GLN A 228 -20.20 45.90 -34.36
CA GLN A 228 -19.69 47.26 -34.10
C GLN A 228 -18.67 47.28 -32.96
N VAL A 229 -18.92 46.47 -31.93
CA VAL A 229 -18.01 46.32 -30.78
C VAL A 229 -16.76 45.54 -31.20
N LEU A 230 -16.92 44.49 -32.01
CA LEU A 230 -15.81 43.71 -32.57
C LEU A 230 -14.87 44.60 -33.40
N ASN A 231 -15.41 45.37 -34.34
CA ASN A 231 -14.62 46.27 -35.18
C ASN A 231 -13.97 47.37 -34.35
N PHE A 232 -14.68 47.93 -33.36
CA PHE A 232 -14.09 48.90 -32.42
C PHE A 232 -12.88 48.32 -31.66
N ILE A 233 -12.90 47.04 -31.27
CA ILE A 233 -11.77 46.39 -30.60
C ILE A 233 -10.62 46.10 -31.56
N ILE A 234 -10.91 45.63 -32.78
CA ILE A 234 -9.89 45.27 -33.77
C ILE A 234 -9.19 46.51 -34.32
N ASP A 235 -9.95 47.57 -34.61
CA ASP A 235 -9.46 48.80 -35.25
C ASP A 235 -8.71 49.71 -34.27
N ASN A 236 -8.87 49.51 -32.96
CA ASN A 236 -8.11 50.21 -31.92
C ASN A 236 -6.96 49.33 -31.38
N PRO A 237 -5.72 49.50 -31.90
CA PRO A 237 -4.59 48.63 -31.55
C PRO A 237 -4.23 48.70 -30.06
N ASP A 238 -4.39 49.87 -29.43
CA ASP A 238 -4.11 50.05 -28.00
C ASP A 238 -5.10 49.25 -27.12
N LEU A 239 -6.38 49.23 -27.49
CA LEU A 239 -7.42 48.47 -26.80
C LEU A 239 -7.23 46.96 -27.00
N ASN A 240 -6.93 46.54 -28.22
CA ASN A 240 -6.63 45.15 -28.57
C ASN A 240 -5.42 44.63 -27.76
N ASN A 241 -4.33 45.40 -27.71
CA ASN A 241 -3.14 45.06 -26.94
C ASN A 241 -3.42 45.05 -25.44
N PHE A 242 -4.18 46.01 -24.93
CA PHE A 242 -4.58 46.05 -23.53
C PHE A 242 -5.39 44.80 -23.14
N LEU A 243 -6.35 44.38 -23.98
CA LEU A 243 -7.11 43.14 -23.75
C LEU A 243 -6.21 41.90 -23.76
N LYS A 244 -5.28 41.78 -24.72
CA LYS A 244 -4.31 40.67 -24.73
C LYS A 244 -3.48 40.63 -23.45
N VAL A 245 -3.05 41.79 -22.93
CA VAL A 245 -2.34 41.90 -21.65
C VAL A 245 -3.23 41.46 -20.48
N ILE A 246 -4.51 41.81 -20.46
CA ILE A 246 -5.45 41.35 -19.44
C ILE A 246 -5.59 39.83 -19.47
N PHE A 247 -5.85 39.23 -20.64
CA PHE A 247 -6.01 37.79 -20.77
C PHE A 247 -4.74 37.03 -20.39
N HIS A 248 -3.57 37.50 -20.83
CA HIS A 248 -2.28 36.96 -20.40
C HIS A 248 -2.05 37.10 -18.89
N THR A 249 -2.50 38.21 -18.27
CA THR A 249 -2.38 38.41 -16.82
C THR A 249 -3.32 37.47 -16.05
N MET A 250 -4.56 37.28 -16.51
CA MET A 250 -5.49 36.30 -15.95
C MET A 250 -4.95 34.87 -16.06
N GLY A 251 -4.36 34.51 -17.20
CA GLY A 251 -3.65 33.24 -17.38
C GLY A 251 -2.56 33.04 -16.33
N ARG A 252 -1.75 34.07 -16.05
CA ARG A 252 -0.72 34.02 -15.01
C ARG A 252 -1.27 33.89 -13.59
N VAL A 253 -2.39 34.55 -13.26
CA VAL A 253 -3.06 34.40 -11.95
C VAL A 253 -3.53 32.96 -11.76
N SER A 254 -4.17 32.36 -12.77
CA SER A 254 -4.63 30.97 -12.71
C SER A 254 -3.48 29.96 -12.51
N LEU A 255 -2.29 30.25 -13.05
CA LEU A 255 -1.11 29.41 -12.84
C LEU A 255 -0.51 29.56 -11.43
N ILE A 256 -0.61 30.75 -10.83
CA ILE A 256 -0.18 30.95 -9.44
C ILE A 256 -1.04 30.10 -8.52
N GLU A 257 -2.36 30.10 -8.71
CA GLU A 257 -3.30 29.25 -7.97
C GLU A 257 -3.01 27.75 -8.17
N GLN A 258 -2.73 27.31 -9.41
CA GLN A 258 -2.32 25.93 -9.67
C GLN A 258 -1.00 25.55 -9.00
N LYS A 259 -0.03 26.48 -8.94
CA LYS A 259 1.25 26.26 -8.25
C LYS A 259 1.05 26.11 -6.75
N GLU A 260 0.21 26.94 -6.15
CA GLU A 260 -0.15 26.83 -4.73
C GLU A 260 -0.81 25.49 -4.43
N PHE A 261 -1.73 25.04 -5.29
CA PHE A 261 -2.36 23.74 -5.20
C PHE A 261 -1.37 22.56 -5.25
N LEU A 262 -0.45 22.55 -6.22
CA LEU A 262 0.56 21.49 -6.33
C LEU A 262 1.54 21.49 -5.14
N SER A 263 1.89 22.69 -4.64
CA SER A 263 2.67 22.84 -3.41
C SER A 263 1.95 22.24 -2.20
N GLN A 264 0.63 22.47 -2.10
CA GLN A 264 -0.21 21.90 -1.05
C GLN A 264 -0.26 20.36 -1.14
N ILE A 265 -0.41 19.79 -2.35
CA ILE A 265 -0.34 18.34 -2.55
C ILE A 265 1.02 17.77 -2.13
N SER A 266 2.11 18.43 -2.50
CA SER A 266 3.47 18.04 -2.11
C SER A 266 3.62 18.02 -0.58
N PHE A 267 3.15 19.08 0.09
CA PHE A 267 3.13 19.17 1.55
C PHE A 267 2.29 18.05 2.19
N LEU A 268 1.11 17.76 1.66
CA LEU A 268 0.23 16.70 2.16
C LEU A 268 0.85 15.31 1.98
N TRP A 269 1.51 15.07 0.85
CA TRP A 269 2.26 13.84 0.64
C TRP A 269 3.39 13.71 1.66
N LEU A 270 4.19 14.75 1.88
CA LEU A 270 5.31 14.66 2.83
C LEU A 270 4.84 14.50 4.29
N SER A 271 3.84 15.26 4.70
CA SER A 271 3.27 15.18 6.06
C SER A 271 2.64 13.81 6.35
N SER A 272 2.07 13.15 5.35
CA SER A 272 1.56 11.79 5.48
C SER A 272 2.64 10.79 5.94
N TYR A 273 3.87 10.92 5.45
CA TYR A 273 4.97 10.04 5.85
C TYR A 273 5.42 10.30 7.28
N ALA A 274 5.39 11.55 7.73
CA ALA A 274 5.66 11.90 9.13
C ALA A 274 4.65 11.20 10.06
N ILE A 275 3.35 11.22 9.71
CA ILE A 275 2.30 10.51 10.45
C ILE A 275 2.55 9.00 10.44
N GLY A 276 2.82 8.42 9.26
CA GLY A 276 3.12 6.99 9.15
C GLY A 276 4.34 6.58 9.99
N SER A 277 5.39 7.40 10.00
CA SER A 277 6.58 7.20 10.83
C SER A 277 6.26 7.25 12.32
N LEU A 278 5.46 8.21 12.77
CA LEU A 278 5.00 8.32 14.16
C LEU A 278 4.25 7.06 14.58
N ILE A 279 3.26 6.62 13.80
CA ILE A 279 2.45 5.43 14.12
C ILE A 279 3.33 4.16 14.18
N ILE A 280 4.27 4.00 13.23
CA ILE A 280 5.23 2.89 13.24
C ILE A 280 6.08 2.93 14.50
N ASN A 281 6.68 4.07 14.81
CA ASN A 281 7.54 4.24 15.99
C ASN A 281 6.79 3.93 17.28
N THR A 282 5.53 4.35 17.39
CA THR A 282 4.68 4.02 18.54
C THR A 282 4.52 2.50 18.71
N LYS A 283 4.20 1.75 17.64
CA LYS A 283 4.11 0.28 17.74
C LYS A 283 5.45 -0.35 18.09
N LEU A 284 6.57 0.17 17.56
CA LEU A 284 7.90 -0.33 17.89
C LEU A 284 8.26 -0.09 19.36
N LYS A 285 7.91 1.08 19.90
CA LYS A 285 8.10 1.42 21.32
C LYS A 285 7.24 0.56 22.24
N VAL A 286 5.98 0.31 21.89
CA VAL A 286 5.15 -0.66 22.63
C VAL A 286 5.77 -2.05 22.57
N GLY A 287 6.30 -2.46 21.42
CA GLY A 287 7.05 -3.72 21.29
C GLY A 287 8.26 -3.80 22.21
N SER A 288 9.05 -2.73 22.32
CA SER A 288 10.22 -2.73 23.21
C SER A 288 9.82 -2.84 24.69
N LEU A 289 8.74 -2.18 25.11
CA LEU A 289 8.22 -2.31 26.49
C LEU A 289 7.80 -3.75 26.80
N VAL A 290 7.09 -4.41 25.87
CA VAL A 290 6.73 -5.83 26.01
C VAL A 290 7.98 -6.71 26.10
N ALA A 291 9.05 -6.39 25.37
CA ALA A 291 10.30 -7.13 25.45
C ALA A 291 11.03 -6.91 26.79
N GLU A 292 10.98 -5.69 27.34
CA GLU A 292 11.53 -5.38 28.67
C GLU A 292 10.83 -6.21 29.76
N ASP A 293 9.49 -6.30 29.71
CA ASP A 293 8.70 -7.12 30.62
C ASP A 293 8.96 -8.63 30.48
N LEU A 294 9.22 -9.11 29.26
CA LEU A 294 9.56 -10.52 29.03
C LEU A 294 10.98 -10.81 29.51
N TYR A 295 11.91 -9.88 29.29
CA TYR A 295 13.30 -10.03 29.70
C TYR A 295 13.46 -10.04 31.22
N SER A 296 12.73 -9.19 31.95
CA SER A 296 12.72 -9.22 33.42
C SER A 296 12.20 -10.57 33.94
N LYS A 297 11.09 -11.08 33.37
CA LYS A 297 10.57 -12.42 33.71
C LYS A 297 11.60 -13.53 33.45
N ILE A 298 12.33 -13.47 32.34
CA ILE A 298 13.41 -14.43 32.05
C ILE A 298 14.48 -14.40 33.14
N GLN A 299 14.84 -13.20 33.62
CA GLN A 299 15.83 -13.04 34.70
C GLN A 299 15.32 -13.58 36.04
N ASP A 300 14.04 -13.36 36.36
CA ASP A 300 13.43 -13.85 37.59
C ASP A 300 13.31 -15.38 37.60
N ILE A 301 12.79 -15.97 36.53
CA ILE A 301 12.57 -17.42 36.38
C ILE A 301 13.89 -18.19 36.43
N ARG A 302 14.98 -17.60 35.90
CA ARG A 302 16.31 -18.22 35.93
C ARG A 302 16.74 -18.68 37.33
N ASN A 303 16.27 -17.99 38.36
CA ASN A 303 16.63 -18.29 39.74
C ASN A 303 15.82 -19.46 40.33
N SER A 304 14.78 -19.96 39.64
CA SER A 304 13.84 -20.94 40.17
C SER A 304 13.51 -22.12 39.23
N GLU A 305 13.47 -21.94 37.90
CA GLU A 305 13.01 -22.96 36.93
C GLU A 305 13.70 -22.87 35.55
N GLU A 306 13.49 -23.86 34.69
CA GLU A 306 13.98 -23.88 33.31
C GLU A 306 13.15 -22.94 32.41
N ILE A 307 13.83 -22.05 31.69
CA ILE A 307 13.17 -20.99 30.90
C ILE A 307 12.65 -21.54 29.58
N GLU A 308 11.36 -21.41 29.28
CA GLU A 308 10.76 -21.82 28.00
C GLU A 308 11.35 -21.07 26.78
N TYR A 309 11.56 -21.79 25.65
CA TYR A 309 12.14 -21.19 24.44
C TYR A 309 11.22 -20.13 23.84
N GLU A 310 9.90 -20.32 23.91
CA GLU A 310 8.90 -19.39 23.41
C GLU A 310 9.04 -18.00 24.02
N VAL A 311 9.33 -17.92 25.33
CA VAL A 311 9.50 -16.65 26.06
C VAL A 311 10.74 -15.91 25.56
N VAL A 312 11.85 -16.63 25.37
CA VAL A 312 13.11 -16.08 24.84
C VAL A 312 12.93 -15.60 23.40
N ARG A 313 12.32 -16.43 22.55
CA ARG A 313 12.00 -16.11 21.16
C ARG A 313 11.11 -14.88 21.07
N ASP A 314 10.06 -14.82 21.88
CA ASP A 314 9.09 -13.73 21.86
C ASP A 314 9.73 -12.42 22.34
N CYS A 315 10.61 -12.49 23.35
CA CYS A 315 11.43 -11.35 23.77
C CYS A 315 12.24 -10.77 22.60
N ILE A 316 12.90 -11.62 21.79
CA ILE A 316 13.64 -11.19 20.60
C ILE A 316 12.71 -10.64 19.52
N TYR A 317 11.56 -11.29 19.31
CA TYR A 317 10.56 -10.83 18.33
C TYR A 317 10.12 -9.38 18.62
N PHE A 318 9.76 -9.09 19.88
CA PHE A 318 9.28 -7.78 20.34
C PHE A 318 10.38 -6.75 20.58
N GLY A 319 11.59 -7.19 20.95
CA GLY A 319 12.72 -6.33 21.30
C GLY A 319 13.69 -6.03 20.16
N GLY A 320 13.86 -6.95 19.22
CA GLY A 320 14.78 -6.80 18.08
C GLY A 320 16.24 -6.96 18.46
N GLU A 321 17.12 -6.31 17.69
CA GLU A 321 18.58 -6.48 17.77
C GLU A 321 19.12 -6.22 19.19
N ARG A 322 18.63 -5.18 19.87
CA ARG A 322 19.01 -4.86 21.26
C ARG A 322 18.83 -6.04 22.22
N PHE A 323 17.66 -6.69 22.19
CA PHE A 323 17.37 -7.82 23.09
C PHE A 323 18.01 -9.12 22.60
N GLN A 324 18.15 -9.28 21.28
CA GLN A 324 18.89 -10.38 20.69
C GLN A 324 20.35 -10.40 21.16
N GLU A 325 21.00 -9.23 21.22
CA GLU A 325 22.38 -9.11 21.73
C GLU A 325 22.47 -9.45 23.22
N LEU A 326 21.56 -8.91 24.05
CA LEU A 326 21.51 -9.22 25.49
C LEU A 326 21.32 -10.72 25.74
N ILE A 327 20.40 -11.37 25.01
CA ILE A 327 20.14 -12.79 25.13
C ILE A 327 21.33 -13.62 24.64
N PHE A 328 21.99 -13.22 23.55
CA PHE A 328 23.15 -13.94 23.03
C PHE A 328 24.44 -13.75 23.84
N TYR A 329 24.51 -12.71 24.68
CA TYR A 329 25.57 -12.55 25.65
C TYR A 329 25.52 -13.66 26.71
N ASP A 330 24.30 -14.11 27.07
CA ASP A 330 24.12 -15.26 27.95
C ASP A 330 24.32 -16.59 27.20
N LYS A 331 25.34 -17.36 27.61
CA LYS A 331 25.67 -18.65 27.00
C LYS A 331 24.53 -19.68 27.16
N SER A 332 23.80 -19.65 28.26
CA SER A 332 22.73 -20.62 28.55
C SER A 332 21.53 -20.42 27.61
N LEU A 333 21.05 -19.18 27.48
CA LEU A 333 19.95 -18.84 26.59
C LEU A 333 20.34 -19.05 25.12
N LYS A 334 21.58 -18.69 24.76
CA LYS A 334 22.12 -18.93 23.42
C LYS A 334 22.17 -20.43 23.09
N TRP A 335 22.57 -21.27 24.03
CA TRP A 335 22.59 -22.71 23.84
C TRP A 335 21.18 -23.24 23.61
N LYS A 336 20.21 -22.85 24.45
CA LYS A 336 18.80 -23.24 24.32
C LYS A 336 18.21 -22.93 22.95
N ILE A 337 18.42 -21.70 22.45
CA ILE A 337 17.99 -21.31 21.09
C ILE A 337 18.60 -22.23 20.04
N ARG A 338 19.91 -22.52 20.15
CA ARG A 338 20.62 -23.34 19.17
C ARG A 338 20.18 -24.80 19.21
N GLU A 339 19.87 -25.32 20.38
CA GLU A 339 19.42 -26.70 20.57
C GLU A 339 18.04 -26.90 19.93
N GLU A 340 17.08 -26.04 20.26
CA GLU A 340 15.71 -26.07 19.71
C GLU A 340 15.68 -25.86 18.19
N GLU A 341 16.54 -24.99 17.66
CA GLU A 341 16.54 -24.67 16.23
C GLU A 341 17.47 -25.56 15.39
N LYS A 342 18.26 -26.46 16.00
CA LYS A 342 19.33 -27.22 15.32
C LYS A 342 18.82 -28.11 14.20
N GLU A 343 17.68 -28.76 14.43
CA GLU A 343 17.11 -29.77 13.51
C GLU A 343 16.15 -29.15 12.49
N LEU A 344 15.90 -27.84 12.59
CA LEU A 344 14.96 -27.15 11.72
C LEU A 344 15.58 -26.84 10.36
N GLN A 345 14.93 -27.29 9.29
CA GLN A 345 15.29 -26.91 7.93
C GLN A 345 14.71 -25.53 7.60
N PHE A 346 15.57 -24.50 7.57
CA PHE A 346 15.16 -23.16 7.19
C PHE A 346 14.77 -23.04 5.72
N TYR A 347 13.79 -22.19 5.44
CA TYR A 347 13.34 -21.98 4.07
C TYR A 347 14.41 -21.31 3.20
N GLN A 348 14.67 -21.91 2.04
CA GLN A 348 15.48 -21.32 0.97
C GLN A 348 14.57 -20.74 -0.12
N GLU A 349 14.83 -19.49 -0.51
CA GLU A 349 14.02 -18.79 -1.51
C GLU A 349 14.16 -19.43 -2.90
N THR A 350 13.03 -19.88 -3.45
CA THR A 350 12.98 -20.55 -4.75
C THR A 350 12.74 -19.58 -5.91
N ASN A 351 12.18 -18.40 -5.64
CA ASN A 351 11.88 -17.40 -6.67
C ASN A 351 13.16 -16.78 -7.25
N LYS A 352 13.35 -16.91 -8.57
CA LYS A 352 14.55 -16.43 -9.29
C LYS A 352 14.79 -14.93 -9.14
N ALA A 353 13.75 -14.10 -9.23
CA ALA A 353 13.87 -12.64 -9.14
C ALA A 353 14.29 -12.19 -7.73
N ILE A 354 13.67 -12.78 -6.70
CA ILE A 354 14.03 -12.49 -5.30
C ILE A 354 15.45 -12.95 -5.03
N ARG A 355 15.84 -14.13 -5.52
CA ARG A 355 17.21 -14.67 -5.38
C ARG A 355 18.25 -13.78 -6.07
N PHE A 356 17.94 -13.25 -7.25
CA PHE A 356 18.80 -12.30 -7.95
C PHE A 356 19.00 -11.01 -7.15
N ALA A 357 17.91 -10.39 -6.67
CA ALA A 357 17.98 -9.19 -5.84
C ALA A 357 18.78 -9.42 -4.55
N GLN A 358 18.63 -10.59 -3.92
CA GLN A 358 19.43 -10.98 -2.76
C GLN A 358 20.92 -11.12 -3.11
N CYS A 359 21.26 -11.77 -4.23
CA CYS A 359 22.64 -11.90 -4.67
C CYS A 359 23.30 -10.53 -4.88
N MET A 360 22.58 -9.60 -5.51
CA MET A 360 23.03 -8.22 -5.69
C MET A 360 23.27 -7.53 -4.34
N ARG A 361 22.31 -7.62 -3.41
CA ARG A 361 22.47 -7.08 -2.05
C ARG A 361 23.71 -7.65 -1.36
N THR A 362 23.94 -8.97 -1.44
CA THR A 362 25.11 -9.61 -0.83
C THR A 362 26.41 -9.14 -1.46
N LYS A 363 26.46 -8.95 -2.78
CA LYS A 363 27.63 -8.38 -3.47
C LYS A 363 27.92 -6.96 -2.99
N ILE A 364 26.90 -6.11 -2.91
CA ILE A 364 27.04 -4.73 -2.42
C ILE A 364 27.55 -4.71 -0.97
N ILE A 365 26.95 -5.53 -0.08
CA ILE A 365 27.40 -5.62 1.31
C ILE A 365 28.85 -6.10 1.39
N LYS A 366 29.25 -7.09 0.58
CA LYS A 366 30.65 -7.55 0.54
C LYS A 366 31.60 -6.45 0.06
N LEU A 367 31.20 -5.65 -0.92
CA LEU A 367 31.98 -4.49 -1.39
C LEU A 367 32.10 -3.44 -0.30
N LEU A 368 31.00 -3.06 0.35
CA LEU A 368 31.01 -2.09 1.46
C LEU A 368 31.89 -2.58 2.62
N LYS A 369 31.77 -3.85 3.01
CA LYS A 369 32.64 -4.45 4.03
C LYS A 369 34.11 -4.35 3.62
N ARG A 370 34.45 -4.68 2.37
CA ARG A 370 35.82 -4.57 1.87
C ARG A 370 36.35 -3.14 1.88
N LEU A 371 35.51 -2.15 1.60
CA LEU A 371 35.89 -0.74 1.68
C LEU A 371 36.19 -0.33 3.12
N ILE A 372 35.30 -0.68 4.06
CA ILE A 372 35.47 -0.38 5.49
C ILE A 372 36.73 -1.07 6.06
N TYR A 373 36.94 -2.36 5.75
CA TYR A 373 38.14 -3.07 6.22
C TYR A 373 39.44 -2.55 5.60
N LYS A 374 39.38 -1.93 4.42
CA LYS A 374 40.53 -1.28 3.78
C LYS A 374 40.88 0.09 4.38
N GLU A 375 39.97 0.71 5.14
CA GLU A 375 40.25 1.97 5.85
C GLU A 375 40.87 1.74 7.24
N ILE A 376 40.85 0.49 7.74
CA ILE A 376 41.36 0.11 9.07
C ILE A 376 42.81 -0.43 9.00
N HIS A 377 43.39 -0.50 7.81
CA HIS A 377 44.79 -0.86 7.54
C HIS A 377 45.42 0.20 6.66
#